data_AF-A0A959EMT7-F1
#
_entry.id   AF-A0A959EMT7-F1
#
_cell.length_a   1.000
_cell.length_b   1.000
_cell.length_c   1.000
_cell.angle_alpha   90.00
_cell.angle_beta   90.00
_cell.angle_gamma   90.00
#
_symmetry.space_group_name_H-M   'P 1'
#
loop_
_entity.id
_entity.type
_entity.pdbx_description
1 polymer ?
#
loop_
_entity_poly.entity_id
_entity_poly.type
_entity_poly.pdbx_seq_one_letter_code
_entity_poly.pdbx_strand_id
1 'polypeptide(L)'
;DYTVRIRLTEIAVSPEVWKERHYTDEKTIEDGWEYVLDENGNVLKDSLGNDVKTTRYARVRADVVEVCQQKNLALNGWVDLYEGNSQTRLFTDRVGAEAFFEHYASTFRGDRRALSDDSRRRIGNQPIPFPPTASLLMQAATSLRPMIKHKLDHLEVS
;
A
#
# COMPACT_ATOMS: atom_id res chain seq x y z
N ASP A 1 -31.10 14.45 25.70
CA ASP A 1 -29.64 14.22 25.75
C ASP A 1 -29.33 12.75 25.70
N TYR A 2 -28.35 12.34 24.91
CA TYR A 2 -27.87 10.96 24.85
C TYR A 2 -26.37 10.93 25.10
N THR A 3 -25.89 9.92 25.82
CA THR A 3 -24.47 9.73 26.09
C THR A 3 -23.98 8.44 25.45
N VAL A 4 -22.97 8.55 24.59
CA VAL A 4 -22.28 7.39 23.99
C VAL A 4 -21.05 7.08 24.84
N ARG A 5 -20.95 5.83 25.31
CA ARG A 5 -19.78 5.32 26.03
C ARG A 5 -19.13 4.21 25.22
N ILE A 6 -17.81 4.27 25.10
CA ILE A 6 -17.02 3.20 24.47
C ILE A 6 -16.26 2.47 25.56
N ARG A 7 -16.44 1.16 25.64
CA ARG A 7 -15.71 0.28 26.55
C ARG A 7 -14.81 -0.64 25.75
N LEU A 8 -13.51 -0.35 25.77
CA LEU A 8 -12.50 -1.22 25.16
C LEU A 8 -12.34 -2.47 26.04
N THR A 9 -12.39 -3.64 25.43
CA THR A 9 -12.23 -4.93 26.11
C THR A 9 -10.88 -5.57 25.81
N GLU A 10 -10.32 -5.31 24.63
CA GLU A 10 -9.07 -5.91 24.19
C GLU A 10 -8.30 -4.93 23.31
N ILE A 11 -6.99 -4.89 23.52
CA ILE A 11 -6.03 -4.21 22.65
C ILE A 11 -4.91 -5.21 22.37
N ALA A 12 -4.81 -5.64 21.13
CA ALA A 12 -3.78 -6.54 20.65
C ALA A 12 -2.77 -5.75 19.80
N VAL A 13 -1.49 -5.88 20.10
CA VAL A 13 -0.41 -5.22 19.36
C VAL A 13 0.50 -6.28 18.79
N SER A 14 0.80 -6.19 17.50
CA SER A 14 1.76 -7.09 16.88
C SER A 14 3.18 -6.79 17.34
N PRO A 15 4.08 -7.77 17.29
CA PRO A 15 5.51 -7.50 17.27
C PRO A 15 5.87 -6.53 16.12
N GLU A 16 7.00 -5.86 16.27
CA GLU A 16 7.63 -5.11 15.20
C GLU A 16 8.30 -6.10 14.25
N VAL A 17 7.82 -6.15 13.01
CA VAL A 17 8.30 -7.10 12.00
C VAL A 17 9.17 -6.37 11.00
N TRP A 18 10.34 -6.93 10.75
CA TRP A 18 11.27 -6.50 9.71
C TRP A 18 11.49 -7.66 8.74
N LYS A 19 11.18 -7.46 7.45
CA LYS A 19 11.33 -8.49 6.43
C LYS A 19 12.10 -7.94 5.24
N GLU A 20 13.22 -8.59 4.94
CA GLU A 20 13.97 -8.34 3.71
C GLU A 20 13.50 -9.29 2.60
N ARG A 21 13.39 -8.76 1.39
CA ARG A 21 13.03 -9.49 0.18
C ARG A 21 13.99 -9.14 -0.93
N HIS A 22 14.41 -10.16 -1.68
CA HIS A 22 15.19 -10.00 -2.90
C HIS A 22 14.37 -10.51 -4.08
N TYR A 23 14.31 -9.73 -5.15
CA TYR A 23 13.66 -10.12 -6.39
C TYR A 23 14.28 -9.40 -7.58
N THR A 24 14.08 -9.93 -8.78
CA THR A 24 14.60 -9.31 -10.01
C THR A 24 13.43 -8.78 -10.82
N ASP A 25 13.48 -7.49 -11.13
CA ASP A 25 12.60 -6.86 -12.10
C ASP A 25 13.22 -6.99 -13.50
N GLU A 26 12.44 -7.43 -14.48
CA GLU A 26 12.87 -7.56 -15.87
C GLU A 26 11.86 -6.92 -16.82
N LYS A 27 12.36 -6.30 -17.89
CA LYS A 27 11.53 -5.67 -18.92
C LYS A 27 12.17 -5.80 -20.29
N THR A 28 11.35 -6.03 -21.31
CA THR A 28 11.75 -5.83 -22.70
C THR A 28 11.46 -4.40 -23.09
N ILE A 29 12.48 -3.66 -23.51
CA ILE A 29 12.37 -2.26 -23.92
C ILE A 29 12.87 -2.10 -25.35
N GLU A 30 12.35 -1.09 -26.04
CA GLU A 30 12.93 -0.64 -27.31
C GLU A 30 14.35 -0.09 -27.04
N ASP A 31 15.33 -0.60 -27.79
CA ASP A 31 16.74 -0.27 -27.69
C ASP A 31 17.27 0.18 -29.06
N GLY A 32 16.61 1.20 -29.58
CA GLY A 32 16.94 1.81 -30.86
C GLY A 32 16.37 1.05 -32.05
N TRP A 33 16.99 1.30 -33.21
CA TRP A 33 16.51 0.84 -34.51
C TRP A 33 17.68 0.29 -35.30
N GLU A 34 17.42 -0.72 -36.12
CA GLU A 34 18.36 -1.22 -37.10
C GLU A 34 17.81 -1.06 -38.52
N TYR A 35 18.71 -0.82 -39.46
CA TYR A 35 18.37 -0.72 -40.87
C TYR A 35 18.13 -2.11 -41.44
N VAL A 36 17.02 -2.27 -42.17
CA VAL A 36 16.77 -3.50 -42.92
C VAL A 36 17.63 -3.46 -44.18
N LEU A 37 18.37 -4.52 -44.45
CA LEU A 37 19.18 -4.64 -45.67
C LEU A 37 18.41 -5.41 -46.75
N ASP A 38 18.60 -5.03 -48.01
CA ASP A 38 18.14 -5.80 -49.17
C ASP A 38 19.06 -7.01 -49.46
N GLU A 39 18.72 -7.82 -50.46
CA GLU A 39 19.50 -9.02 -50.84
C GLU A 39 20.94 -8.70 -51.28
N ASN A 40 21.22 -7.44 -51.63
CA ASN A 40 22.53 -6.97 -52.07
C ASN A 40 23.34 -6.33 -50.92
N GLY A 41 22.79 -6.28 -49.71
CA GLY A 41 23.43 -5.67 -48.54
C GLY A 41 23.30 -4.14 -48.46
N ASN A 42 22.48 -3.51 -49.31
CA ASN A 42 22.19 -2.08 -49.21
C ASN A 42 21.02 -1.83 -48.24
N VAL A 43 20.92 -0.61 -47.69
CA VAL A 43 19.77 -0.22 -46.88
C VAL A 43 18.49 -0.27 -47.74
N LEU A 44 17.53 -1.08 -47.32
CA LEU A 44 16.23 -1.21 -47.94
C LEU A 44 15.49 0.13 -47.88
N LYS A 45 14.94 0.54 -49.02
CA LYS A 45 14.14 1.76 -49.15
C LYS A 45 12.68 1.43 -49.45
N ASP A 46 11.77 2.25 -48.93
CA ASP A 46 10.35 2.18 -49.26
C ASP A 46 10.05 2.70 -50.68
N SER A 47 8.79 2.65 -51.11
CA SER A 47 8.36 3.14 -52.43
C SER A 47 8.53 4.65 -52.63
N LEU A 48 8.81 5.41 -51.57
CA LEU A 48 9.08 6.85 -51.57
C LEU A 48 10.58 7.17 -51.42
N GLY A 49 11.44 6.15 -51.32
CA GLY A 49 12.89 6.28 -51.20
C GLY A 49 13.43 6.44 -49.77
N ASN A 50 12.58 6.31 -48.74
CA ASN A 50 13.00 6.43 -47.35
C ASN A 50 13.56 5.12 -46.81
N ASP A 51 14.57 5.19 -45.93
CA ASP A 51 15.17 4.00 -45.32
C ASP A 51 14.19 3.27 -44.41
N VAL A 52 14.08 1.95 -44.60
CA VAL A 52 13.26 1.08 -43.75
C VAL A 52 14.04 0.72 -42.48
N LYS A 53 13.42 0.99 -41.33
CA LYS A 53 13.97 0.70 -40.00
C LYS A 53 13.08 -0.30 -39.27
N THR A 54 13.68 -1.20 -38.52
CA THR A 54 12.98 -2.09 -37.59
C THR A 54 13.38 -1.78 -36.14
N THR A 55 12.43 -1.86 -35.22
CA THR A 55 12.69 -1.65 -33.79
C THR A 55 13.53 -2.79 -33.25
N ARG A 56 14.64 -2.46 -32.59
CA ARG A 56 15.40 -3.44 -31.82
C ARG A 56 14.88 -3.45 -30.39
N TYR A 57 14.66 -4.65 -29.84
CA TYR A 57 14.27 -4.80 -28.44
C TYR A 57 15.43 -5.37 -27.62
N ALA A 58 15.63 -4.85 -26.42
CA ALA A 58 16.58 -5.38 -25.44
C ALA A 58 15.86 -5.80 -24.16
N ARG A 59 16.28 -6.91 -23.57
CA ARG A 59 15.83 -7.33 -22.23
C ARG A 59 16.75 -6.70 -21.19
N VAL A 60 16.18 -5.86 -20.35
CA VAL A 60 16.87 -5.20 -19.23
C VAL A 60 16.44 -5.81 -17.91
N ARG A 61 17.34 -5.81 -16.92
CA ARG A 61 17.10 -6.38 -15.58
C ARG A 61 17.63 -5.48 -14.46
N ALA A 62 16.96 -5.53 -13.31
CA ALA A 62 17.39 -4.91 -12.07
C ALA A 62 17.09 -5.83 -10.89
N ASP A 63 18.11 -6.13 -10.09
CA ASP A 63 17.97 -6.85 -8.84
C ASP A 63 17.57 -5.86 -7.75
N VAL A 64 16.45 -6.09 -7.09
CA VAL A 64 15.86 -5.23 -6.06
C VAL A 64 16.02 -5.89 -4.69
N VAL A 65 16.44 -5.10 -3.72
CA VAL A 65 16.40 -5.44 -2.30
C VAL A 65 15.36 -4.53 -1.66
N GLU A 66 14.33 -5.14 -1.07
CA GLU A 66 13.22 -4.43 -0.42
C GLU A 66 13.19 -4.81 1.06
N VAL A 67 13.16 -3.79 1.90
CA VAL A 67 12.87 -3.91 3.33
C VAL A 67 11.42 -3.50 3.55
N CYS A 68 10.65 -4.40 4.16
CA CYS A 68 9.29 -4.15 4.61
C CYS A 68 9.25 -4.15 6.14
N GLN A 69 8.71 -3.07 6.72
CA GLN A 69 8.47 -2.91 8.15
C GLN A 69 6.98 -2.95 8.41
N GLN A 70 6.55 -3.81 9.32
CA GLN A 70 5.13 -3.98 9.65
C GLN A 70 4.91 -3.95 11.17
N LYS A 71 3.86 -3.25 11.58
CA LYS A 71 3.34 -3.26 12.94
C LYS A 71 1.85 -2.95 12.88
N ASN A 72 1.03 -3.68 13.61
CA ASN A 72 -0.40 -3.42 13.64
C ASN A 72 -0.95 -3.45 15.07
N LEU A 73 -2.09 -2.81 15.25
CA LEU A 73 -2.85 -2.80 16.48
C LEU A 73 -4.31 -3.09 16.14
N ALA A 74 -4.91 -4.04 16.84
CA ALA A 74 -6.33 -4.28 16.82
C ALA A 74 -6.92 -3.91 18.17
N LEU A 75 -8.08 -3.27 18.16
CA LEU A 75 -8.87 -3.01 19.35
C LEU A 75 -10.27 -3.59 19.17
N ASN A 76 -10.80 -4.14 20.25
CA ASN A 76 -12.17 -4.63 20.33
C ASN A 76 -12.84 -4.05 21.57
N GLY A 77 -14.15 -3.85 21.48
CA GLY A 77 -14.92 -3.28 22.58
C GLY A 77 -16.41 -3.24 22.30
N TRP A 78 -17.08 -2.43 23.12
CA TRP A 78 -18.52 -2.20 23.06
C TRP A 78 -18.80 -0.71 22.98
N VAL A 79 -19.82 -0.36 22.21
CA VAL A 79 -20.45 0.95 22.26
C VAL A 79 -21.78 0.80 23.00
N ASP A 80 -22.00 1.66 24.00
CA ASP A 80 -23.23 1.71 24.77
C ASP A 80 -23.86 3.10 24.62
N LEU A 81 -25.15 3.17 24.31
CA LEU A 81 -25.94 4.40 24.29
C LEU A 81 -26.78 4.49 25.56
N TYR A 82 -26.73 5.64 26.22
CA TYR A 82 -27.50 5.93 27.43
C TYR A 82 -28.43 7.12 27.24
N GLU A 83 -29.60 7.07 27.86
CA GLU A 83 -30.55 8.18 27.91
C GLU A 83 -30.16 9.18 29.00
N GLY A 84 -29.84 10.41 28.62
CA GLY A 84 -29.51 11.51 29.53
C GLY A 84 -28.43 11.16 30.56
N ASN A 85 -28.65 11.58 31.80
CA ASN A 85 -27.84 11.21 32.97
C ASN A 85 -28.33 9.92 33.66
N SER A 86 -29.31 9.21 33.06
CA SER A 86 -29.81 7.96 33.63
C SER A 86 -28.79 6.83 33.46
N GLN A 87 -28.86 5.82 34.32
CA GLN A 87 -28.10 4.58 34.15
C GLN A 87 -28.76 3.60 33.16
N THR A 88 -29.85 4.01 32.50
CA THR A 88 -30.59 3.17 31.55
C THR A 88 -29.86 3.11 30.23
N ARG A 89 -29.39 1.91 29.87
CA ARG A 89 -28.74 1.63 28.59
C ARG A 89 -29.79 1.31 27.53
N LEU A 90 -29.86 2.14 26.49
CA LEU A 90 -30.78 2.00 25.37
C LEU A 90 -30.28 1.01 24.32
N PHE A 91 -28.97 1.03 24.07
CA PHE A 91 -28.35 0.23 23.03
C PHE A 91 -26.96 -0.23 23.45
N THR A 92 -26.58 -1.43 23.00
CA THR A 92 -25.24 -1.98 23.17
C THR A 92 -24.87 -2.77 21.94
N ASP A 93 -23.66 -2.55 21.41
CA ASP A 93 -23.19 -3.28 20.25
C ASP A 93 -21.66 -3.38 20.25
N ARG A 94 -21.14 -4.38 19.55
CA ARG A 94 -19.71 -4.60 19.41
C ARG A 94 -19.11 -3.61 18.42
N VAL A 95 -17.95 -3.12 18.78
CA VAL A 95 -17.11 -2.29 17.91
C VAL A 95 -15.68 -2.82 17.92
N GLY A 96 -15.02 -2.73 16.79
CA GLY A 96 -13.63 -3.08 16.64
C GLY A 96 -13.00 -2.22 15.57
N ALA A 97 -11.70 -1.95 15.71
CA ALA A 97 -10.94 -1.20 14.75
C ALA A 97 -9.50 -1.70 14.72
N GLU A 98 -8.84 -1.45 13.59
CA GLU A 98 -7.45 -1.81 13.39
C GLU A 98 -6.68 -0.60 12.87
N ALA A 99 -5.39 -0.55 13.22
CA ALA A 99 -4.43 0.37 12.65
C ALA A 99 -3.21 -0.41 12.18
N PHE A 100 -2.77 -0.12 10.96
CA PHE A 100 -1.64 -0.76 10.31
C PHE A 100 -0.56 0.27 10.03
N PHE A 101 0.66 -0.08 10.41
CA PHE A 101 1.87 0.55 9.93
C PHE A 101 2.56 -0.42 8.97
N GLU A 102 2.75 0.05 7.75
CA GLU A 102 3.52 -0.63 6.73
C GLU A 102 4.43 0.39 6.04
N HIS A 103 5.72 0.10 6.00
CA HIS A 103 6.72 0.95 5.34
C HIS A 103 7.64 0.12 4.47
N TYR A 104 7.90 0.60 3.26
CA TYR A 104 8.81 -0.03 2.31
C TYR A 104 10.00 0.88 2.04
N ALA A 105 11.18 0.29 2.09
CA ALA A 105 12.42 0.94 1.69
C ALA A 105 13.18 -0.01 0.77
N SER A 106 13.44 0.43 -0.46
CA SER A 106 14.05 -0.43 -1.47
C SER A 106 15.30 0.20 -2.08
N THR A 107 16.23 -0.66 -2.49
CA THR A 107 17.39 -0.32 -3.31
C THR A 107 17.51 -1.31 -4.47
N PHE A 108 18.28 -0.97 -5.50
CA PHE A 108 18.44 -1.85 -6.65
C PHE A 108 19.83 -1.79 -7.26
N ARG A 109 20.18 -2.84 -8.01
CA ARG A 109 21.38 -2.93 -8.84
C ARG A 109 20.98 -3.38 -10.25
N GLY A 110 21.49 -2.70 -11.27
CA GLY A 110 21.21 -3.03 -12.67
C GLY A 110 20.58 -1.86 -13.42
N ASP A 111 19.77 -2.16 -14.44
CA ASP A 111 19.16 -1.15 -15.29
C ASP A 111 17.86 -0.61 -14.68
N ARG A 112 17.85 0.67 -14.29
CA ARG A 112 16.68 1.33 -13.69
C ARG A 112 15.42 1.23 -14.56
N ARG A 113 15.57 1.11 -15.88
CA ARG A 113 14.45 0.98 -16.82
C ARG A 113 13.70 -0.35 -16.65
N ALA A 114 14.34 -1.35 -16.07
CA ALA A 114 13.74 -2.65 -15.77
C ALA A 114 12.76 -2.60 -14.59
N LEU A 115 12.95 -1.65 -13.66
CA LEU A 115 12.13 -1.56 -12.44
C LEU A 115 10.64 -1.42 -12.77
N SER A 116 9.82 -2.18 -12.04
CA SER A 116 8.36 -2.03 -12.02
C SER A 116 7.96 -0.67 -11.40
N ASP A 117 6.72 -0.24 -11.62
CA ASP A 117 6.22 1.00 -11.05
C ASP A 117 6.21 0.98 -9.51
N ASP A 118 5.90 -0.17 -8.91
CA ASP A 118 5.94 -0.36 -7.46
C ASP A 118 7.35 -0.26 -6.91
N SER A 119 8.32 -0.97 -7.52
CA SER A 119 9.73 -0.86 -7.15
C SER A 119 10.18 0.59 -7.24
N ARG A 120 9.91 1.29 -8.35
CA ARG A 120 10.31 2.70 -8.55
C ARG A 120 9.78 3.63 -7.47
N ARG A 121 8.55 3.42 -6.98
CA ARG A 121 7.95 4.22 -5.90
C ARG A 121 8.60 3.99 -4.53
N ARG A 122 9.22 2.82 -4.35
CA ARG A 122 9.84 2.40 -3.08
C ARG A 122 11.37 2.58 -3.06
N ILE A 123 12.00 2.75 -4.23
CA ILE A 123 13.45 3.01 -4.34
C ILE A 123 13.80 4.38 -3.75
N GLY A 124 14.92 4.43 -3.02
CA GLY A 124 15.54 5.68 -2.56
C GLY A 124 15.06 6.14 -1.18
N ASN A 125 14.14 5.39 -0.57
CA ASN A 125 13.76 5.57 0.82
C ASN A 125 14.64 4.72 1.75
N GLN A 126 14.64 5.07 3.03
CA GLN A 126 15.30 4.29 4.08
C GLN A 126 14.25 3.76 5.06
N PRO A 127 14.56 2.68 5.78
CA PRO A 127 13.73 2.26 6.90
C PRO A 127 13.57 3.38 7.93
N ILE A 128 12.40 3.46 8.55
CA ILE A 128 12.07 4.47 9.56
C ILE A 128 11.78 3.81 10.91
N PRO A 129 11.88 4.54 12.04
CA PRO A 129 11.46 4.00 13.33
C PRO A 129 10.00 3.54 13.30
N PHE A 130 9.70 2.42 13.97
CA PHE A 130 8.33 1.98 14.15
C PHE A 130 7.53 3.02 14.93
N PRO A 131 6.23 3.21 14.61
CA PRO A 131 5.41 4.14 15.37
C PRO A 131 5.23 3.64 16.81
N PRO A 132 5.15 4.57 17.78
CA PRO A 132 4.74 4.23 19.13
C PRO A 132 3.36 3.60 19.15
N THR A 133 3.14 2.63 20.05
CA THR A 133 1.85 1.94 20.20
C THR A 133 0.69 2.92 20.45
N ALA A 134 0.93 4.00 21.20
CA ALA A 134 -0.08 5.03 21.46
C ALA A 134 -0.56 5.74 20.17
N SER A 135 0.31 5.89 19.16
CA SER A 135 -0.06 6.47 17.86
C SER A 135 -1.01 5.55 17.11
N LEU A 136 -0.71 4.25 17.05
CA LEU A 136 -1.59 3.26 16.41
C LEU A 136 -2.92 3.13 17.15
N LEU A 137 -2.90 3.18 18.48
CA LEU A 137 -4.10 3.16 19.31
C LEU A 137 -5.00 4.36 19.00
N MET A 138 -4.43 5.57 18.90
CA MET A 138 -5.18 6.77 18.57
C MET A 138 -5.78 6.71 17.16
N GLN A 139 -5.03 6.18 16.19
CA GLN A 139 -5.51 5.99 14.82
C GLN A 139 -6.70 5.04 14.78
N ALA A 140 -6.60 3.87 15.42
CA ALA A 140 -7.69 2.89 15.51
C ALA A 140 -8.89 3.44 16.31
N ALA A 141 -8.66 4.17 17.41
CA ALA A 141 -9.76 4.78 18.16
C ALA A 141 -10.48 5.87 17.34
N THR A 142 -9.75 6.59 16.49
CA THR A 142 -10.34 7.61 15.61
C THR A 142 -11.23 7.00 14.53
N SER A 143 -10.86 5.82 14.00
CA SER A 143 -11.66 5.12 12.99
C SER A 143 -12.96 4.54 13.55
N LEU A 144 -13.09 4.33 14.87
CA LEU A 144 -14.35 3.95 15.51
C LEU A 144 -15.44 5.02 15.39
N ARG A 145 -15.07 6.31 15.36
CA ARG A 145 -16.05 7.42 15.35
C ARG A 145 -17.08 7.31 14.21
N PRO A 146 -16.67 7.21 12.93
CA PRO A 146 -17.62 7.05 11.83
C PRO A 146 -18.42 5.73 11.92
N MET A 147 -17.82 4.65 12.42
CA MET A 147 -18.51 3.36 12.59
C MET A 147 -19.65 3.45 13.62
N ILE A 148 -19.37 4.13 14.74
CA ILE A 148 -20.37 4.36 15.79
C ILE A 148 -21.48 5.26 15.26
N LYS A 149 -21.14 6.37 14.60
CA LYS A 149 -22.14 7.25 13.99
C LYS A 149 -23.08 6.48 13.07
N HIS A 150 -22.51 5.68 12.16
CA HIS A 150 -23.30 4.86 11.24
C HIS A 150 -24.24 3.89 11.99
N LYS A 151 -23.76 3.21 13.05
CA LYS A 151 -24.61 2.32 13.86
C LYS A 151 -25.77 3.06 14.54
N LEU A 152 -25.54 4.28 15.02
CA LEU A 152 -26.56 5.08 15.68
C LEU A 152 -27.60 5.63 14.69
N ASP A 153 -27.18 6.09 13.52
CA ASP A 153 -28.09 6.58 12.47
C ASP A 153 -29.11 5.51 12.06
N HIS A 154 -28.74 4.22 12.06
CA HIS A 154 -29.66 3.11 11.77
C HIS A 154 -30.67 2.80 12.89
N LEU A 155 -30.41 3.23 14.12
CA LEU A 155 -31.33 3.02 15.25
C LEU A 155 -32.44 4.08 15.31
N GLU A 156 -32.21 5.28 14.77
CA GLU A 156 -33.22 6.35 14.75
C GLU A 156 -34.29 6.15 13.65
N VAL A 157 -34.09 5.16 12.76
CA VAL A 157 -34.96 4.89 11.59
C VAL A 157 -35.82 3.62 11.77
N SER A 158 -35.67 2.87 12.86
CA SER A 158 -36.47 1.67 13.18
C SER A 158 -37.38 1.90 14.38
#